data_AF-A0A521KCZ7-F1
#
_entry.id   AF-A0A521KCZ7-F1
#
_cell.length_a   1.000
_cell.length_b   1.000
_cell.length_c   1.000
_cell.angle_alpha   90.00
_cell.angle_beta   90.00
_cell.angle_gamma   90.00
#
_symmetry.space_group_name_H-M   'P 1'
#
loop_
_entity.id
_entity.type
_entity.pdbx_description
1 polymer ?
#
loop_
_entity_poly.entity_id
_entity_poly.type
_entity_poly.pdbx_seq_one_letter_code
_entity_poly.pdbx_strand_id
1 'polypeptide(L)'
;MQAEDIDWLLTPEGARAVQQARVDLDAGVPAHTIADRLRSTCTASQSRAALALVGGRISASRKFEDADRLFFDREAAEQATAAPVARWTARRFEGARIVADLGCGAGGDALALAEVATVIAIDRDAARVAMARANA
;
A
#
# COMPACT_ATOMS: atom_id res chain seq x y z
N MET A 1 -8.36 -4.89 -1.41
CA MET A 1 -8.59 -4.27 -2.74
C MET A 1 -8.32 -5.31 -3.83
N GLN A 2 -8.76 -5.13 -5.08
CA GLN A 2 -8.35 -5.97 -6.21
C GLN A 2 -7.20 -5.31 -6.99
N ALA A 3 -6.43 -6.08 -7.76
CA ALA A 3 -5.28 -5.55 -8.53
C ALA A 3 -5.65 -4.33 -9.40
N GLU A 4 -6.77 -4.39 -10.11
CA GLU A 4 -7.30 -3.28 -10.93
C GLU A 4 -7.64 -2.02 -10.13
N ASP A 5 -8.00 -2.16 -8.85
CA ASP A 5 -8.22 -1.01 -7.98
C ASP A 5 -6.87 -0.30 -7.71
N ILE A 6 -5.77 -1.04 -7.53
CA ILE A 6 -4.44 -0.46 -7.30
C ILE A 6 -3.97 0.29 -8.55
N ASP A 7 -4.14 -0.31 -9.73
CA ASP A 7 -3.80 0.33 -11.00
C ASP A 7 -4.57 1.64 -11.18
N TRP A 8 -5.86 1.66 -10.81
CA TRP A 8 -6.64 2.89 -10.82
C TRP A 8 -6.15 3.91 -9.79
N LEU A 9 -5.77 3.49 -8.57
CA LEU A 9 -5.27 4.40 -7.53
C LEU A 9 -3.97 5.12 -7.94
N LEU A 10 -3.21 4.57 -8.89
CA LEU A 10 -2.02 5.21 -9.48
C LEU A 10 -2.35 6.29 -10.51
N THR A 11 -3.60 6.39 -10.97
CA THR A 11 -4.04 7.43 -11.92
C THR A 11 -4.23 8.79 -11.23
N PRO A 12 -4.21 9.91 -11.98
CA PRO A 12 -4.56 11.23 -11.44
C PRO A 12 -5.96 11.29 -10.83
N GLU A 13 -6.93 10.53 -11.36
CA GLU A 13 -8.28 10.41 -10.83
C GLU A 13 -8.27 9.70 -9.48
N GLY A 14 -7.56 8.57 -9.38
CA GLY A 14 -7.39 7.81 -8.15
C GLY A 14 -6.70 8.62 -7.06
N ALA A 15 -5.61 9.31 -7.40
CA ALA A 15 -4.89 10.19 -6.48
C ALA A 15 -5.78 11.32 -5.93
N ARG A 16 -6.60 11.95 -6.78
CA ARG A 16 -7.57 12.97 -6.37
C ARG A 16 -8.64 12.41 -5.44
N ALA A 17 -9.16 11.21 -5.71
CA ALA A 17 -10.15 10.55 -4.86
C ALA A 17 -9.58 10.22 -3.47
N VAL A 18 -8.34 9.74 -3.39
CA VAL A 18 -7.64 9.47 -2.13
C VAL A 18 -7.40 10.75 -1.34
N GLN A 19 -6.99 11.83 -2.02
CA GLN A 19 -6.80 13.14 -1.38
C GLN A 19 -8.12 13.67 -0.82
N GLN A 20 -9.21 13.61 -1.59
CA GLN A 20 -10.53 14.04 -1.10
C GLN A 20 -11.00 13.18 0.08
N ALA A 21 -10.79 11.87 0.01
CA ALA A 21 -11.14 10.95 1.09
C ALA A 21 -10.35 11.25 2.38
N ARG A 22 -9.05 11.55 2.27
CA ARG A 22 -8.21 11.97 3.40
C ARG A 22 -8.72 13.26 4.02
N VAL A 23 -8.97 14.30 3.21
CA VAL A 23 -9.47 15.61 3.68
C VAL A 23 -10.80 15.46 4.42
N ASP A 24 -11.75 14.72 3.84
CA ASP A 24 -13.06 14.51 4.47
C ASP A 24 -12.94 13.70 5.77
N LEU A 25 -12.08 12.68 5.81
CA LEU A 25 -11.86 11.86 7.00
C LEU A 25 -11.24 12.69 8.14
N ASP A 26 -10.25 13.53 7.84
CA ASP A 26 -9.62 14.42 8.81
C ASP A 26 -10.61 15.49 9.33
N ALA A 27 -11.58 15.88 8.51
CA ALA A 27 -12.70 16.74 8.90
C ALA A 27 -13.79 16.00 9.72
N GLY A 28 -13.61 14.71 10.02
CA GLY A 28 -14.56 13.91 10.82
C GLY A 28 -15.80 13.46 10.06
N VAL A 29 -15.80 13.52 8.72
CA VAL A 29 -16.93 13.06 7.91
C VAL A 29 -17.04 11.52 8.01
N PRO A 30 -18.24 10.96 8.28
CA PRO A 30 -18.41 9.51 8.32
C PRO A 30 -18.05 8.83 7.00
N ALA A 31 -17.37 7.68 7.06
CA ALA A 31 -16.85 6.97 5.88
C ALA A 31 -17.92 6.65 4.82
N HIS A 32 -19.16 6.36 5.21
CA HIS A 32 -20.24 6.11 4.26
C HIS A 32 -20.59 7.37 3.44
N THR A 33 -20.59 8.54 4.08
CA THR A 33 -20.83 9.83 3.42
C THR A 33 -19.68 10.17 2.46
N ILE A 34 -18.43 9.89 2.84
CA ILE A 34 -17.28 10.04 1.95
C ILE A 34 -17.43 9.13 0.72
N ALA A 35 -17.80 7.86 0.95
CA ALA A 35 -18.01 6.90 -0.14
C ALA A 35 -19.07 7.39 -1.12
N ASP A 36 -20.19 7.92 -0.63
CA ASP A 36 -21.29 8.45 -1.44
C ASP A 36 -20.85 9.68 -2.25
N ARG A 37 -20.05 10.59 -1.66
CA ARG A 37 -19.48 11.75 -2.37
C ARG A 37 -18.56 11.31 -3.52
N LEU A 38 -17.65 10.38 -3.26
CA LEU A 38 -16.70 9.89 -4.26
C LEU A 38 -17.41 9.23 -5.45
N ARG A 39 -18.54 8.56 -5.22
CA ARG A 39 -19.35 7.90 -6.26
C ARG A 39 -19.90 8.85 -7.34
N SER A 40 -19.87 10.16 -7.11
CA SER A 40 -20.17 11.14 -8.16
C SER A 40 -19.11 11.19 -9.27
N THR A 41 -17.88 10.72 -8.97
CA THR A 41 -16.71 10.81 -9.86
C THR A 41 -15.99 9.49 -10.11
N CYS A 42 -16.35 8.43 -9.39
CA CYS A 42 -15.73 7.10 -9.52
C CYS A 42 -16.73 5.96 -9.28
N THR A 43 -16.36 4.74 -9.64
CA THR A 43 -17.20 3.56 -9.38
C THR A 43 -17.28 3.22 -7.88
N ALA A 44 -18.20 2.34 -7.50
CA ALA A 44 -18.30 1.84 -6.14
C ALA A 44 -17.05 1.05 -5.68
N SER A 45 -16.36 0.36 -6.59
CA SER A 45 -15.10 -0.31 -6.25
C SER A 45 -13.99 0.69 -5.97
N GLN A 46 -13.83 1.66 -6.87
CA GLN A 46 -12.86 2.74 -6.77
C GLN A 46 -13.05 3.60 -5.51
N SER A 47 -14.30 3.93 -5.16
CA SER A 47 -14.64 4.62 -3.92
C SER A 47 -14.18 3.84 -2.68
N ARG A 48 -14.44 2.52 -2.63
CA ARG A 48 -13.96 1.66 -1.55
C ARG A 48 -12.44 1.55 -1.53
N ALA A 49 -11.79 1.48 -2.69
CA ALA A 49 -10.34 1.41 -2.80
C ALA A 49 -9.65 2.67 -2.27
N ALA A 50 -10.18 3.86 -2.61
CA ALA A 50 -9.65 5.12 -2.09
C ALA A 50 -9.75 5.19 -0.55
N LEU A 51 -10.90 4.81 0.02
CA LEU A 51 -11.06 4.74 1.48
C LEU A 51 -10.17 3.67 2.13
N ALA A 52 -10.03 2.51 1.48
CA ALA A 52 -9.17 1.43 1.95
C ALA A 52 -7.69 1.88 1.97
N LEU A 53 -7.24 2.63 0.95
CA LEU A 53 -5.91 3.19 0.90
C LEU A 53 -5.66 4.20 2.02
N VAL A 54 -6.58 5.15 2.24
CA VAL A 54 -6.47 6.11 3.36
C VAL A 54 -6.38 5.37 4.70
N GLY A 55 -7.26 4.38 4.93
CA GLY A 55 -7.24 3.57 6.15
C GLY A 55 -5.96 2.74 6.30
N GLY A 56 -5.44 2.19 5.20
CA GLY A 56 -4.17 1.45 5.18
C GLY A 56 -2.98 2.33 5.53
N ARG A 57 -2.90 3.55 4.97
CA ARG A 57 -1.85 4.54 5.30
C ARG A 57 -1.86 4.94 6.77
N ILE A 58 -3.05 5.15 7.35
CA ILE A 58 -3.20 5.39 8.79
C ILE A 58 -2.67 4.20 9.59
N SER A 59 -3.07 2.98 9.23
CA SER A 59 -2.60 1.76 9.90
C SER A 59 -1.08 1.59 9.82
N ALA A 60 -0.50 1.90 8.65
CA ALA A 60 0.93 1.79 8.36
C ALA A 60 1.80 2.84 9.06
N SER A 61 1.24 3.98 9.46
CA SER A 61 1.99 5.09 10.11
C SER A 61 2.81 4.68 11.34
N ARG A 62 2.42 3.60 12.03
CA ARG A 62 3.17 3.07 13.18
C ARG A 62 4.40 2.24 12.80
N LYS A 63 4.48 1.81 11.54
CA LYS A 63 5.46 0.85 11.02
C LYS A 63 6.38 1.44 9.95
N PHE A 64 5.95 2.50 9.28
CA PHE A 64 6.63 3.12 8.15
C PHE A 64 6.64 4.65 8.31
N GLU A 65 7.81 5.27 8.11
CA GLU A 65 7.97 6.72 8.18
C GLU A 65 7.20 7.43 7.05
N ASP A 66 7.35 6.93 5.81
CA ASP A 66 6.67 7.44 4.62
C ASP A 66 5.34 6.72 4.33
N ALA A 67 4.57 6.36 5.38
CA ALA A 67 3.34 5.58 5.22
C ALA A 67 2.34 6.21 4.24
N ASP A 68 2.30 7.55 4.14
CA ASP A 68 1.41 8.28 3.22
C ASP A 68 1.75 8.08 1.74
N ARG A 69 2.93 7.55 1.40
CA ARG A 69 3.32 7.21 0.02
C ARG A 69 2.99 5.78 -0.34
N LEU A 70 2.78 4.91 0.67
CA LEU A 70 2.56 3.50 0.46
C LEU A 70 1.11 3.19 0.05
N PHE A 71 0.98 2.14 -0.75
CA PHE A 71 -0.24 1.52 -1.24
C PHE A 71 -0.53 0.29 -0.41
N PHE A 72 -1.28 0.51 0.67
CA PHE A 72 -1.76 -0.54 1.56
C PHE A 72 -3.26 -0.43 1.74
N ASP A 73 -3.95 -1.57 1.84
CA ASP A 73 -5.17 -1.62 2.65
C ASP A 73 -4.81 -1.94 4.11
N ARG A 74 -5.82 -1.89 4.98
CA ARG A 74 -5.63 -2.12 6.41
C ARG A 74 -4.97 -3.46 6.71
N GLU A 75 -5.40 -4.52 6.05
CA GLU A 75 -4.85 -5.86 6.25
C GLU A 75 -3.38 -5.91 5.81
N ALA A 76 -3.04 -5.33 4.64
CA ALA A 76 -1.66 -5.23 4.18
C ALA A 76 -0.77 -4.56 5.23
N ALA A 77 -1.21 -3.41 5.75
CA ALA A 77 -0.47 -2.63 6.74
C ALA A 77 -0.32 -3.37 8.07
N GLU A 78 -1.36 -4.07 8.52
CA GLU A 78 -1.33 -4.87 9.75
C GLU A 78 -0.42 -6.09 9.63
N GLN A 79 -0.33 -6.71 8.45
CA GLN A 79 0.53 -7.87 8.18
C GLN A 79 1.97 -7.49 7.85
N ALA A 80 2.22 -6.32 7.26
CA ALA A 80 3.56 -5.92 6.83
C ALA A 80 4.55 -5.82 7.99
N THR A 81 5.76 -6.33 7.79
CA THR A 81 6.89 -6.15 8.71
C THR A 81 7.19 -4.66 8.90
N ALA A 82 7.41 -4.22 10.14
CA ALA A 82 7.77 -2.83 10.40
C ALA A 82 9.12 -2.49 9.76
N ALA A 83 9.25 -1.31 9.12
CA ALA A 83 10.42 -0.94 8.34
C ALA A 83 11.76 -1.09 9.09
N PRO A 84 11.89 -0.73 10.39
CA PRO A 84 13.13 -0.95 11.13
C PRO A 84 13.52 -2.43 11.27
N VAL A 85 12.52 -3.31 11.41
CA VAL A 85 12.71 -4.76 11.52
C VAL A 85 13.07 -5.36 10.16
N ALA A 86 12.37 -4.95 9.10
CA ALA A 86 12.65 -5.36 7.73
C ALA A 86 14.09 -4.99 7.32
N ARG A 87 14.52 -3.75 7.57
CA ARG A 87 15.91 -3.28 7.33
C ARG A 87 16.94 -4.05 8.15
N TRP A 88 16.65 -4.35 9.41
CA TRP A 88 17.54 -5.17 10.24
C TRP A 88 17.73 -6.57 9.67
N THR A 89 16.66 -7.18 9.15
CA THR A 89 16.71 -8.48 8.48
C THR A 89 17.49 -8.38 7.17
N ALA A 90 17.25 -7.34 6.36
CA ALA A 90 17.87 -7.13 5.06
C ALA A 90 19.41 -7.08 5.12
N ARG A 91 20.01 -6.53 6.19
CA ARG A 91 21.47 -6.52 6.37
C ARG A 91 22.13 -7.90 6.31
N ARG A 92 21.40 -8.97 6.62
CA ARG A 92 21.89 -10.35 6.51
C ARG A 92 22.11 -10.80 5.06
N PHE A 93 21.56 -10.06 4.10
CA PHE A 93 21.66 -10.30 2.66
C PHE A 93 22.68 -9.37 1.98
N GLU A 94 23.43 -8.55 2.73
CA GLU A 94 24.52 -7.76 2.16
C GLU A 94 25.53 -8.66 1.43
N GLY A 95 25.89 -8.27 0.20
CA GLY A 95 26.75 -9.05 -0.70
C GLY A 95 26.00 -10.06 -1.58
N ALA A 96 24.71 -10.31 -1.34
CA ALA A 96 23.88 -11.05 -2.29
C ALA A 96 23.62 -10.21 -3.55
N ARG A 97 23.72 -10.83 -4.72
CA ARG A 97 23.37 -10.16 -5.99
C ARG A 97 21.85 -10.11 -6.21
N ILE A 98 21.18 -11.24 -5.93
CA ILE A 98 19.76 -11.44 -6.17
C ILE A 98 19.16 -12.14 -4.94
N VAL A 99 18.01 -11.66 -4.47
CA VAL A 99 17.22 -12.27 -3.38
C VAL A 99 15.80 -12.52 -3.89
N ALA A 100 15.23 -13.68 -3.58
CA ALA A 100 13.83 -13.98 -3.86
C ALA A 100 13.00 -13.87 -2.58
N ASP A 101 11.95 -13.04 -2.61
CA ASP A 101 10.97 -12.90 -1.53
C ASP A 101 9.70 -13.70 -1.92
N LEU A 102 9.56 -14.90 -1.35
CA LEU A 102 8.57 -15.92 -1.73
C LEU A 102 7.29 -15.84 -0.87
N GLY A 103 6.70 -14.67 -0.84
CA GLY A 103 5.54 -14.30 -0.03
C GLY A 103 5.59 -12.82 0.30
N CYS A 104 5.88 -11.99 -0.71
CA CYS A 104 6.26 -10.60 -0.49
C CYS A 104 5.12 -9.73 0.06
N GLY A 105 3.88 -10.22 0.02
CA GLY A 105 2.71 -9.47 0.42
C GLY A 105 2.66 -8.15 -0.35
N ALA A 106 2.42 -7.05 0.37
CA ALA A 106 2.43 -5.72 -0.21
C ALA A 106 3.83 -5.06 -0.26
N GLY A 107 4.90 -5.83 -0.07
CA GLY A 107 6.28 -5.41 -0.31
C GLY A 107 7.05 -4.90 0.91
N GLY A 108 6.55 -5.07 2.14
CA GLY A 108 7.22 -4.55 3.35
C GLY A 108 8.69 -4.99 3.48
N ASP A 109 8.95 -6.29 3.39
CA ASP A 109 10.32 -6.82 3.43
C ASP A 109 11.05 -6.64 2.10
N ALA A 110 10.37 -6.79 0.96
CA ALA A 110 10.94 -6.58 -0.37
C ALA A 110 11.56 -5.18 -0.54
N LEU A 111 10.93 -4.12 -0.02
CA LEU A 111 11.48 -2.76 -0.05
C LEU A 111 12.80 -2.65 0.70
N ALA A 112 12.89 -3.25 1.89
CA ALA A 112 14.12 -3.25 2.67
C ALA A 112 15.21 -4.13 2.04
N LEU A 113 14.85 -5.28 1.47
CA LEU A 113 15.78 -6.13 0.72
C LEU A 113 16.32 -5.42 -0.53
N ALA A 114 15.50 -4.60 -1.18
CA ALA A 114 15.89 -3.82 -2.35
C ALA A 114 16.93 -2.73 -2.04
N GLU A 115 17.09 -2.35 -0.76
CA GLU A 115 18.17 -1.44 -0.34
C GLU A 115 19.57 -2.11 -0.46
N VAL A 116 19.66 -3.45 -0.48
CA VAL A 116 20.94 -4.18 -0.44
C VAL A 116 21.16 -5.16 -1.60
N ALA A 117 20.12 -5.54 -2.35
CA ALA A 117 20.21 -6.51 -3.43
C ALA A 117 19.11 -6.31 -4.49
N THR A 118 19.24 -6.93 -5.66
CA THR A 118 18.11 -7.03 -6.61
C THR A 118 17.08 -8.03 -6.08
N VAL A 119 15.81 -7.65 -6.01
CA VAL A 119 14.76 -8.49 -5.43
C VAL A 119 13.82 -9.05 -6.51
N ILE A 120 13.55 -10.34 -6.45
CA ILE A 120 12.44 -11.00 -7.15
C ILE A 120 11.33 -11.22 -6.12
N ALA A 121 10.33 -10.35 -6.14
CA ALA A 121 9.20 -10.41 -5.22
C ALA A 121 8.05 -11.22 -5.83
N ILE A 122 7.61 -12.26 -5.11
CA ILE A 122 6.58 -13.20 -5.56
C ILE A 122 5.50 -13.30 -4.49
N ASP A 123 4.25 -13.20 -4.91
CA ASP A 123 3.10 -13.54 -4.07
C ASP A 123 2.05 -14.27 -4.92
N ARG A 124 1.22 -15.09 -4.26
CA ARG A 124 0.11 -15.78 -4.89
C ARG A 124 -1.10 -14.86 -5.11
N ASP A 125 -1.20 -13.80 -4.31
CA ASP A 125 -2.29 -12.83 -4.38
C ASP A 125 -1.90 -11.69 -5.33
N ALA A 126 -2.62 -11.58 -6.44
CA ALA A 126 -2.41 -10.54 -7.44
C ALA A 126 -2.58 -9.12 -6.87
N ALA A 127 -3.47 -8.91 -5.89
CA ALA A 127 -3.65 -7.62 -5.26
C ALA A 127 -2.43 -7.24 -4.40
N ARG A 128 -1.84 -8.21 -3.70
CA ARG A 128 -0.60 -8.02 -2.94
C ARG A 128 0.58 -7.68 -3.86
N VAL A 129 0.73 -8.41 -4.97
CA VAL A 129 1.74 -8.09 -6.00
C VAL A 129 1.55 -6.69 -6.59
N ALA A 130 0.31 -6.27 -6.88
CA ALA A 130 0.03 -4.93 -7.38
C ALA A 130 0.42 -3.84 -6.35
N MET A 131 0.11 -4.04 -5.06
CA MET A 131 0.54 -3.15 -3.98
C MET A 131 2.06 -3.10 -3.85
N ALA A 132 2.73 -4.25 -3.85
CA ALA A 132 4.20 -4.32 -3.78
C ALA A 132 4.86 -3.57 -4.95
N ARG A 133 4.32 -3.71 -6.16
CA ARG A 133 4.77 -2.96 -7.33
C ARG A 133 4.55 -1.45 -7.19
N ALA A 134 3.41 -1.03 -6.65
CA ALA A 134 3.11 0.39 -6.42
C ALA A 134 3.97 1.03 -5.33
N ASN A 135 4.53 0.21 -4.43
CA ASN A 135 5.37 0.65 -3.32
C ASN A 135 6.86 0.75 -3.67
N ALA A 136 7.33 0.00 -4.67
CA ALA A 136 8.72 -0.08 -5.11
C ALA A 136 9.09 1.08 -6.04
#